data_AF-A0A7T1HJ77-F1
#
_entry.id   AF-A0A7T1HJ77-F1
#
_cell.length_a   1.000
_cell.length_b   1.000
_cell.length_c   1.000
_cell.angle_alpha   90.00
_cell.angle_beta   90.00
_cell.angle_gamma   90.00
#
_symmetry.space_group_name_H-M   'P 1'
#
loop_
_entity.id
_entity.type
_entity.pdbx_description
1 polymer ?
#
loop_
_entity_poly.entity_id
_entity_poly.type
_entity_poly.pdbx_seq_one_letter_code
_entity_poly.pdbx_strand_id
1 'polypeptide(L)'
;MPLRAANQAAADPVEELRSAPDQQDADGESLWAPVAVDPSRPISQTNPPRRAPHHAQTPRATAGEVERRIAEAQLWIAQRLPLLEIRAKAGESWGVSNVKTVNRYLDLARMRMVEELISDRRRHQAEQIFALNDCARRAMDAEQFSAAVGAFRVIAEIGGLLRAPIKPPEAKS
;
A
#
# COMPACT_ATOMS: atom_id res chain seq x y z
N MET A 1 15.25 -24.61 45.56
CA MET A 1 15.12 -23.16 45.32
C MET A 1 15.79 -22.86 43.98
N PRO A 2 15.06 -22.71 42.86
CA PRO A 2 15.70 -22.41 41.59
C PRO A 2 15.99 -20.90 41.48
N LEU A 3 17.22 -20.56 41.07
CA LEU A 3 17.65 -19.21 40.76
C LEU A 3 17.07 -18.77 39.41
N ARG A 4 16.58 -17.53 39.40
CA ARG A 4 15.87 -16.87 38.30
C ARG A 4 16.63 -16.93 36.97
N ALA A 5 15.88 -17.22 35.92
CA ALA A 5 16.29 -17.12 34.54
C ALA A 5 16.94 -15.75 34.25
N ALA A 6 18.10 -15.79 33.61
CA ALA A 6 18.72 -14.62 33.02
C ALA A 6 17.78 -14.03 31.97
N ASN A 7 17.68 -12.70 31.97
CA ASN A 7 16.99 -11.89 30.98
C ASN A 7 17.20 -12.44 29.57
N GLN A 8 16.09 -12.84 28.94
CA GLN A 8 15.99 -12.90 27.49
C GLN A 8 16.36 -11.52 26.97
N ALA A 9 17.56 -11.41 26.38
CA ALA A 9 17.88 -10.29 25.53
C ALA A 9 16.82 -10.26 24.44
N ALA A 10 16.07 -9.17 24.37
CA ALA A 10 15.11 -8.92 23.31
C ALA A 10 15.84 -9.17 21.98
N ALA A 11 15.38 -10.17 21.22
CA ALA A 11 15.92 -10.48 19.92
C ALA A 11 15.89 -9.19 19.07
N ASP A 12 17.00 -8.89 18.39
CA ASP A 12 17.02 -7.81 17.42
C ASP A 12 15.95 -8.14 16.36
N PRO A 13 14.92 -7.28 16.17
CA PRO A 13 13.84 -7.56 15.23
C PRO A 13 14.36 -7.78 13.80
N VAL A 14 15.55 -7.27 13.48
CA VAL A 14 16.23 -7.52 12.20
C VAL A 14 16.81 -8.93 12.14
N GLU A 15 17.34 -9.45 13.25
CA GLU A 15 17.90 -10.81 13.33
C GLU A 15 16.78 -11.86 13.32
N GLU A 16 15.64 -11.53 13.92
CA GLU A 16 14.39 -12.30 13.86
C GLU A 16 13.84 -12.38 12.41
N LEU A 17 13.90 -11.27 11.66
CA LEU A 17 13.56 -11.24 10.22
C LEU A 17 14.54 -12.04 9.35
N ARG A 18 15.82 -12.14 9.73
CA ARG A 18 16.83 -12.93 9.01
C ARG A 18 16.71 -14.43 9.27
N SER A 19 16.15 -14.81 10.41
CA SER A 19 15.97 -16.20 10.83
C SER A 19 14.55 -16.71 10.60
N ALA A 20 13.64 -15.85 10.14
CA ALA A 20 12.29 -16.23 9.74
C ALA A 20 12.32 -17.22 8.55
N PRO A 21 11.49 -18.28 8.57
CA PRO A 21 11.41 -19.26 7.51
C PRO A 21 10.84 -18.63 6.22
N ASP A 22 11.29 -19.13 5.05
CA ASP A 22 10.95 -18.57 3.74
C ASP A 22 9.43 -18.49 3.45
N GLN A 23 8.63 -19.32 4.14
CA GLN A 23 7.18 -19.29 4.07
C GLN A 23 6.54 -19.64 5.43
N GLN A 24 5.48 -18.90 5.79
CA GLN A 24 4.66 -19.12 6.99
C GLN A 24 3.18 -19.17 6.60
N ASP A 25 2.36 -19.89 7.38
CA ASP A 25 0.92 -19.93 7.20
C ASP A 25 0.21 -18.71 7.82
N ALA A 26 -1.13 -18.70 7.78
CA ALA A 26 -1.95 -17.60 8.29
C ALA A 26 -1.89 -17.43 9.82
N ASP A 27 -1.38 -18.44 10.54
CA ASP A 27 -1.24 -18.45 11.99
C ASP A 27 0.21 -18.15 12.43
N GLY A 28 1.13 -17.91 11.48
CA GLY A 28 2.52 -17.54 11.73
C GLY A 28 3.47 -18.72 11.91
N GLU A 29 2.99 -19.95 11.71
CA GLU A 29 3.80 -21.16 11.79
C GLU A 29 4.55 -21.39 10.48
N SER A 30 5.76 -21.97 10.56
CA SER A 30 6.57 -22.26 9.37
C SER A 30 5.85 -23.26 8.46
N LEU A 31 5.65 -22.93 7.18
CA LEU A 31 5.21 -23.91 6.20
C LEU A 31 6.33 -24.93 6.01
N TRP A 32 6.11 -26.15 6.49
CA TRP A 32 7.06 -27.26 6.44
C TRP A 32 7.70 -27.37 5.05
N ALA A 33 9.03 -27.34 4.99
CA ALA A 33 9.75 -27.83 3.81
C ALA A 33 9.29 -29.27 3.54
N PRO A 34 9.06 -29.67 2.27
CA PRO A 34 8.61 -31.01 1.98
C PRO A 34 9.60 -32.00 2.59
N VAL A 35 9.13 -32.84 3.51
CA VAL A 35 9.88 -33.99 4.02
C VAL A 35 10.51 -34.67 2.80
N ALA A 36 11.84 -34.70 2.74
CA ALA A 36 12.56 -35.39 1.69
C ALA A 36 12.15 -36.86 1.74
N VAL A 37 11.17 -37.23 0.91
CA VAL A 37 10.69 -38.61 0.82
C VAL A 37 11.74 -39.39 0.06
N ASP A 38 12.30 -40.41 0.74
CA ASP A 38 13.34 -41.31 0.27
C ASP A 38 13.13 -41.74 -1.20
N PRO A 39 14.11 -41.48 -2.10
CA PRO A 39 14.01 -41.77 -3.54
C PRO A 39 13.97 -43.27 -3.86
N SER A 40 14.14 -44.16 -2.90
CA SER A 40 14.16 -45.63 -3.09
C SER A 40 12.79 -46.32 -3.01
N ARG A 41 11.67 -45.58 -2.85
CA ARG A 41 10.33 -46.18 -2.72
C ARG A 41 9.77 -46.68 -4.08
N PRO A 42 9.38 -47.96 -4.21
CA PRO A 42 8.93 -48.52 -5.48
C PRO A 42 7.56 -47.98 -5.93
N ILE A 43 7.43 -47.80 -7.24
CA ILE A 43 6.20 -47.38 -7.91
C ILE A 43 5.27 -48.60 -8.06
N SER A 44 4.04 -48.53 -7.57
CA SER A 44 3.04 -49.61 -7.66
C SER A 44 1.71 -49.13 -8.25
N GLN A 45 0.83 -50.05 -8.66
CA GLN A 45 -0.50 -49.75 -9.22
C GLN A 45 -1.39 -48.90 -8.30
N THR A 46 -1.17 -48.92 -6.99
CA THR A 46 -1.89 -48.09 -6.01
C THR A 46 -1.25 -46.72 -5.76
N ASN A 47 -0.11 -46.43 -6.40
CA ASN A 47 0.63 -45.19 -6.21
C ASN A 47 1.06 -44.62 -7.58
N PRO A 48 0.20 -43.82 -8.23
CA PRO A 48 0.48 -43.31 -9.57
C PRO A 48 1.77 -42.48 -9.59
N PRO A 49 2.49 -42.44 -10.72
CA PRO A 49 3.68 -41.62 -10.84
C PRO A 49 3.33 -40.16 -10.53
N ARG A 50 4.08 -39.54 -9.60
CA ARG A 50 3.92 -38.12 -9.28
C ARG A 50 4.11 -37.31 -10.57
N ARG A 51 3.03 -36.73 -11.09
CA ARG A 51 3.15 -35.63 -12.04
C ARG A 51 3.82 -34.49 -11.28
N ALA A 52 5.11 -34.27 -11.54
CA ALA A 52 5.77 -33.05 -11.11
C ALA A 52 4.99 -31.87 -11.71
N PRO A 53 4.46 -30.94 -10.91
CA PRO A 53 3.97 -29.68 -11.45
C PRO A 53 5.18 -28.83 -11.85
N HIS A 54 5.81 -29.16 -12.98
CA HIS A 54 6.78 -28.27 -13.62
C HIS A 54 6.02 -27.26 -14.50
N HIS A 55 5.25 -26.40 -13.87
CA HIS A 55 5.14 -25.05 -14.40
C HIS A 55 6.30 -24.30 -13.79
N ALA A 56 7.26 -23.88 -14.61
CA ALA A 56 8.29 -22.95 -14.21
C ALA A 56 7.58 -21.72 -13.63
N GLN A 57 7.45 -21.68 -12.29
CA GLN A 57 6.86 -20.55 -11.62
C GLN A 57 7.83 -19.41 -11.89
N THR A 58 7.44 -18.50 -12.77
CA THR A 58 8.13 -17.23 -12.94
C THR A 58 8.34 -16.65 -11.55
N PRO A 59 9.58 -16.28 -11.16
CA PRO A 59 9.87 -15.81 -9.83
C PRO A 59 8.89 -14.70 -9.46
N ARG A 60 8.37 -14.75 -8.22
CA ARG A 60 7.43 -13.76 -7.73
C ARG A 60 8.11 -12.39 -7.76
N ALA A 61 7.42 -11.38 -8.27
CA ALA A 61 7.95 -10.03 -8.38
C ALA A 61 8.46 -9.53 -7.01
N THR A 62 9.62 -8.89 -7.02
CA THR A 62 10.20 -8.30 -5.81
C THR A 62 9.39 -7.08 -5.35
N ALA A 63 9.55 -6.65 -4.10
CA ALA A 63 8.87 -5.45 -3.60
C ALA A 63 9.19 -4.21 -4.47
N GLY A 64 10.46 -4.02 -4.86
CA GLY A 64 10.87 -2.90 -5.73
C GLY A 64 10.25 -2.95 -7.14
N GLU A 65 10.10 -4.14 -7.71
CA GLU A 65 9.38 -4.31 -8.98
C GLU A 65 7.90 -4.01 -8.85
N VAL A 66 7.26 -4.44 -7.76
CA VAL A 66 5.85 -4.12 -7.48
C VAL A 66 5.67 -2.61 -7.37
N GLU A 67 6.55 -1.92 -6.65
CA GLU A 67 6.54 -0.46 -6.54
C GLU A 67 6.67 0.23 -7.90
N ARG A 68 7.61 -0.22 -8.74
CA ARG A 68 7.76 0.29 -10.10
C ARG A 68 6.50 0.07 -10.95
N ARG A 69 5.89 -1.11 -10.87
CA ARG A 69 4.65 -1.44 -11.59
C ARG A 69 3.48 -0.56 -11.14
N ILE A 70 3.39 -0.27 -9.84
CA ILE A 70 2.38 0.65 -9.31
C ILE A 70 2.62 2.06 -9.84
N ALA A 71 3.86 2.56 -9.86
CA ALA A 71 4.18 3.87 -10.42
C ALA A 71 3.85 3.97 -11.92
N GLU A 72 4.19 2.94 -12.71
CA GLU A 72 3.82 2.86 -14.12
C GLU A 72 2.29 2.81 -14.31
N ALA A 73 1.58 2.06 -13.46
CA ALA A 73 0.12 2.03 -13.45
C ALA A 73 -0.51 3.40 -13.14
N GLN A 74 0.05 4.15 -12.18
CA GLN A 74 -0.38 5.52 -11.88
C GLN A 74 -0.23 6.42 -13.12
N LEU A 75 0.90 6.32 -13.83
CA LEU A 75 1.14 7.05 -15.07
C LEU A 75 0.09 6.71 -16.15
N TRP A 76 -0.21 5.43 -16.35
CA TRP A 76 -1.20 5.01 -17.35
C TRP A 76 -2.61 5.48 -17.01
N ILE A 77 -2.98 5.48 -15.72
CA ILE A 77 -4.25 6.04 -15.25
C ILE A 77 -4.28 7.56 -15.50
N ALA A 78 -3.21 8.27 -15.20
CA ALA A 78 -3.10 9.72 -15.43
C ALA A 78 -3.21 10.07 -16.93
N GLN A 79 -2.63 9.25 -17.80
CA GLN A 79 -2.73 9.35 -19.25
C GLN A 79 -4.11 8.94 -19.80
N ARG A 80 -5.00 8.41 -18.96
CA ARG A 80 -6.33 7.91 -19.33
C ARG A 80 -6.28 6.83 -20.41
N LEU A 81 -5.29 5.95 -20.36
CA LEU A 81 -5.18 4.86 -21.33
C LEU A 81 -6.36 3.90 -21.22
N PRO A 82 -6.91 3.40 -22.35
CA PRO A 82 -7.91 2.34 -22.35
C PRO A 82 -7.39 1.07 -21.65
N LEU A 83 -8.29 0.33 -20.97
CA LEU A 83 -7.92 -0.92 -20.28
C LEU A 83 -7.29 -1.97 -21.22
N LEU A 84 -7.69 -1.98 -22.49
CA LEU A 84 -7.11 -2.88 -23.49
C LEU A 84 -5.62 -2.58 -23.72
N GLU A 85 -5.27 -1.31 -23.86
CA GLU A 85 -3.88 -0.88 -24.05
C GLU A 85 -3.04 -1.10 -22.79
N ILE A 86 -3.62 -0.84 -21.61
CA ILE A 86 -2.95 -1.11 -20.32
C ILE A 86 -2.60 -2.59 -20.20
N ARG A 87 -3.48 -3.50 -20.63
CA ARG A 87 -3.21 -4.95 -20.59
C ARG A 87 -2.11 -5.35 -21.57
N ALA A 88 -2.10 -4.77 -22.77
CA ALA A 88 -1.03 -5.00 -23.74
C ALA A 88 0.32 -4.53 -23.17
N LYS A 89 0.37 -3.30 -22.65
CA LYS A 89 1.56 -2.74 -22.00
C LYS A 89 2.02 -3.56 -20.80
N ALA A 90 1.12 -4.04 -19.94
CA ALA A 90 1.46 -4.91 -18.82
C ALA A 90 2.05 -6.25 -19.26
N GLY A 91 1.59 -6.80 -20.39
CA GLY A 91 2.20 -7.97 -21.01
C GLY A 91 3.63 -7.72 -21.47
N GLU A 92 3.87 -6.57 -22.11
CA GLU A 92 5.18 -6.17 -22.64
C GLU A 92 6.17 -5.74 -21.54
N SER A 93 5.77 -4.87 -20.62
CA SER A 93 6.64 -4.25 -19.62
C SER A 93 6.81 -5.09 -18.36
N TRP A 94 5.75 -5.79 -17.91
CA TRP A 94 5.78 -6.56 -16.67
C TRP A 94 5.91 -8.06 -16.89
N GLY A 95 5.71 -8.55 -18.11
CA GLY A 95 5.56 -9.97 -18.40
C GLY A 95 4.30 -10.58 -17.79
N VAL A 96 3.27 -9.76 -17.49
CA VAL A 96 2.05 -10.19 -16.80
C VAL A 96 0.88 -10.18 -17.76
N SER A 97 0.40 -11.38 -18.14
CA SER A 97 -0.82 -11.56 -18.93
C SER A 97 -2.08 -11.76 -18.08
N ASN A 98 -1.92 -12.01 -16.77
CA ASN A 98 -3.04 -12.26 -15.87
C ASN A 98 -3.79 -10.97 -15.52
N VAL A 99 -5.03 -10.87 -16.00
CA VAL A 99 -5.93 -9.72 -15.77
C VAL A 99 -6.14 -9.42 -14.29
N LYS A 100 -6.21 -10.44 -13.41
CA LYS A 100 -6.39 -10.23 -11.96
C LYS A 100 -5.21 -9.51 -11.34
N THR A 101 -3.99 -9.85 -11.77
CA THR A 101 -2.75 -9.22 -11.28
C THR A 101 -2.65 -7.78 -11.76
N VAL A 102 -2.98 -7.52 -13.04
CA VAL A 102 -3.01 -6.17 -13.60
C VAL A 102 -4.03 -5.30 -12.85
N ASN A 103 -5.26 -5.80 -12.66
CA ASN A 103 -6.29 -5.06 -11.91
C ASN A 103 -5.85 -4.76 -10.48
N ARG A 104 -5.22 -5.72 -9.78
CA ARG A 104 -4.69 -5.50 -8.43
C ARG A 104 -3.71 -4.31 -8.39
N TYR A 105 -2.78 -4.22 -9.34
CA TYR A 105 -1.85 -3.08 -9.40
C TYR A 105 -2.54 -1.77 -9.76
N LEU A 106 -3.54 -1.80 -10.66
CA LEU A 106 -4.33 -0.62 -10.99
C LEU A 106 -5.15 -0.11 -9.79
N ASP A 107 -5.68 -1.00 -8.97
CA ASP A 107 -6.47 -0.63 -7.80
C ASP A 107 -5.57 -0.06 -6.70
N LEU A 108 -4.39 -0.66 -6.46
CA LEU A 108 -3.36 -0.08 -5.59
C LEU A 108 -2.90 1.30 -6.08
N ALA A 109 -2.67 1.45 -7.39
CA ALA A 109 -2.32 2.73 -7.99
C ALA A 109 -3.41 3.79 -7.75
N ARG A 110 -4.69 3.44 -7.97
CA ARG A 110 -5.82 4.33 -7.69
C ARG A 110 -5.90 4.73 -6.23
N MET A 111 -5.73 3.79 -5.30
CA MET A 111 -5.73 4.09 -3.87
C MET A 111 -4.65 5.11 -3.52
N ARG A 112 -3.41 4.90 -3.97
CA ARG A 112 -2.29 5.83 -3.72
C ARG A 112 -2.51 7.19 -4.35
N MET A 113 -2.99 7.26 -5.59
CA MET A 113 -3.31 8.53 -6.25
C MET A 113 -4.38 9.31 -5.47
N VAL A 114 -5.37 8.63 -4.89
CA VAL A 114 -6.39 9.27 -4.05
C VAL A 114 -5.77 9.76 -2.73
N GLU A 115 -4.90 8.97 -2.10
CA GLU A 115 -4.19 9.35 -0.88
C GLU A 115 -3.30 10.59 -1.10
N GLU A 116 -2.52 10.61 -2.19
CA GLU A 116 -1.71 11.76 -2.62
C GLU A 116 -2.59 13.00 -2.83
N LEU A 117 -3.70 12.87 -3.55
CA LEU A 117 -4.65 13.97 -3.77
C LEU A 117 -5.24 14.50 -2.45
N ILE A 118 -5.57 13.62 -1.50
CA ILE A 118 -6.07 14.02 -0.19
C ILE A 118 -4.99 14.76 0.59
N SER A 119 -3.75 14.27 0.56
CA SER A 119 -2.60 14.90 1.21
C SER A 119 -2.33 16.29 0.64
N ASP A 120 -2.27 16.41 -0.68
CA ASP A 120 -2.06 17.68 -1.39
C ASP A 120 -3.18 18.68 -1.11
N ARG A 121 -4.44 18.23 -1.12
CA ARG A 121 -5.58 19.08 -0.76
C ARG A 121 -5.45 19.61 0.66
N ARG A 122 -5.11 18.76 1.63
CA ARG A 122 -4.93 19.17 3.04
C ARG A 122 -3.80 20.17 3.19
N ARG A 123 -2.67 19.92 2.51
CA ARG A 123 -1.53 20.84 2.48
C ARG A 123 -1.95 22.20 1.93
N HIS A 124 -2.60 22.21 0.77
CA HIS A 124 -3.06 23.45 0.14
C HIS A 124 -4.04 24.24 1.03
N GLN A 125 -4.97 23.55 1.68
CA GLN A 125 -5.89 24.17 2.63
C GLN A 125 -5.16 24.76 3.85
N ALA A 126 -4.15 24.07 4.37
CA ALA A 126 -3.31 24.59 5.45
C ALA A 126 -2.53 25.85 5.03
N GLU A 127 -1.97 25.85 3.82
CA GLU A 127 -1.29 27.02 3.23
C GLU A 127 -2.24 28.22 3.08
N GLN A 128 -3.48 27.99 2.63
CA GLN A 128 -4.51 29.04 2.55
C GLN A 128 -4.87 29.61 3.93
N ILE A 129 -5.07 28.75 4.93
CA ILE A 129 -5.35 29.18 6.31
C ILE A 129 -4.20 30.04 6.83
N PHE A 130 -2.96 29.65 6.58
CA PHE A 130 -1.80 30.42 7.01
C PHE A 130 -1.76 31.80 6.35
N ALA A 131 -1.95 31.87 5.03
CA ALA A 131 -1.99 33.13 4.30
C ALA A 131 -3.12 34.06 4.77
N LEU A 132 -4.30 33.51 5.05
CA LEU A 132 -5.44 34.27 5.57
C LEU A 132 -5.20 34.77 6.99
N ASN A 133 -4.51 34.01 7.84
CA ASN A 133 -4.13 34.46 9.18
C ASN A 133 -3.16 35.64 9.13
N ASP A 134 -2.17 35.58 8.23
CA ASP A 134 -1.24 36.68 8.03
C ASP A 134 -1.95 37.92 7.47
N CYS A 135 -2.87 37.75 6.52
CA CYS A 135 -3.72 38.82 6.01
C CYS A 135 -4.59 39.45 7.10
N ALA A 136 -5.22 38.63 7.95
CA ALA A 136 -6.04 39.10 9.07
C ALA A 136 -5.22 39.93 10.06
N ARG A 137 -4.00 39.48 10.38
CA ARG A 137 -3.08 40.21 11.27
C ARG A 137 -2.73 41.58 10.69
N ARG A 138 -2.29 41.64 9.43
CA ARG A 138 -1.95 42.90 8.76
C ARG A 138 -3.16 43.84 8.66
N ALA A 139 -4.35 43.31 8.44
CA ALA A 139 -5.58 44.09 8.41
C ALA A 139 -5.92 44.68 9.79
N MET A 140 -5.68 43.94 10.88
CA MET A 140 -5.83 44.47 12.24
C MET A 140 -4.81 45.57 12.54
N ASP A 141 -3.54 45.37 12.17
CA ASP A 141 -2.47 46.35 12.35
C ASP A 141 -2.78 47.66 11.59
N ALA A 142 -3.55 47.57 10.50
CA ALA A 142 -4.03 48.71 9.71
C ALA A 142 -5.44 49.20 10.11
N GLU A 143 -6.01 48.73 11.23
CA GLU A 143 -7.35 49.07 11.73
C GLU A 143 -8.51 48.72 10.76
N GLN A 144 -8.25 47.87 9.76
CA GLN A 144 -9.23 47.37 8.79
C GLN A 144 -9.97 46.13 9.34
N PHE A 145 -10.71 46.31 10.44
CA PHE A 145 -11.34 45.19 11.15
C PHE A 145 -12.37 44.41 10.32
N SER A 146 -13.05 45.05 9.37
CA SER A 146 -13.99 44.35 8.47
C SER A 146 -13.29 43.32 7.59
N ALA A 147 -12.09 43.66 7.08
CA ALA A 147 -11.26 42.74 6.30
C ALA A 147 -10.72 41.59 7.16
N ALA A 148 -10.29 41.89 8.39
CA ALA A 148 -9.83 40.86 9.34
C ALA A 148 -10.94 39.85 9.70
N VAL A 149 -12.16 40.33 9.97
CA VAL A 149 -13.33 39.46 10.22
C VAL A 149 -13.67 38.62 8.97
N GLY A 150 -13.59 39.22 7.79
CA GLY A 150 -13.75 38.50 6.51
C GLY A 150 -12.75 37.35 6.36
N ALA A 151 -11.47 37.59 6.64
CA ALA A 151 -10.42 36.58 6.58
C ALA A 151 -10.67 35.41 7.56
N PHE A 152 -11.07 35.70 8.81
CA PHE A 152 -11.41 34.64 9.77
C PHE A 152 -12.64 33.82 9.39
N ARG A 153 -13.64 34.45 8.75
CA ARG A 153 -14.80 33.71 8.24
C ARG A 153 -14.39 32.68 7.19
N VAL A 154 -13.53 33.07 6.25
CA VAL A 154 -12.99 32.15 5.23
C VAL A 154 -12.13 31.06 5.88
N ILE A 155 -11.32 31.38 6.89
CA ILE A 155 -10.58 30.36 7.67
C ILE A 155 -11.53 29.35 8.30
N ALA A 156 -12.65 29.80 8.90
CA ALA A 156 -13.63 28.91 9.51
C ALA A 156 -14.32 28.01 8.46
N GLU A 157 -14.62 28.52 7.27
CA GLU A 157 -15.18 27.75 6.16
C GLU A 157 -14.20 26.66 5.69
N ILE A 158 -12.92 27.01 5.47
CA ILE A 158 -11.88 26.04 5.10
C ILE A 158 -11.68 25.00 6.22
N GLY A 159 -11.68 25.44 7.49
CA GLY A 159 -11.62 24.55 8.65
C GLY A 159 -12.81 23.59 8.74
N GLY A 160 -14.00 24.03 8.35
CA GLY A 160 -15.19 23.19 8.21
C GLY A 160 -15.01 22.10 7.15
N LEU A 161 -14.45 22.45 5.98
CA LEU A 161 -14.15 21.48 4.92
C LEU A 161 -13.11 20.43 5.34
N LEU A 162 -12.17 20.77 6.22
CA LEU A 162 -11.18 19.82 6.75
C LEU A 162 -11.79 18.82 7.74
N ARG A 163 -12.84 19.22 8.47
CA ARG A 163 -13.55 18.36 9.43
C ARG A 163 -14.59 17.46 8.76
N ALA A 164 -15.08 17.84 7.59
CA ALA A 164 -16.05 17.06 6.85
C ALA A 164 -15.43 15.71 6.41
N PRO A 165 -16.13 14.58 6.61
CA PRO A 165 -15.63 13.29 6.15
C PRO A 165 -15.54 13.28 4.62
N ILE A 166 -14.34 12.98 4.10
CA ILE A 166 -14.06 12.98 2.65
C ILE A 166 -14.74 11.77 1.98
N LYS A 167 -14.84 10.64 2.69
CA LYS A 167 -15.61 9.47 2.28
C LYS A 167 -16.94 9.45 3.02
N PRO A 168 -18.06 9.07 2.38
CA PRO A 168 -19.31 8.86 3.09
C PRO A 168 -19.12 7.84 4.21
N PRO A 169 -19.78 8.00 5.36
CA PRO A 169 -19.68 7.03 6.45
C PRO A 169 -20.12 5.66 5.93
N GLU A 170 -19.32 4.62 6.19
CA GLU A 170 -19.69 3.26 5.84
C GLU A 170 -21.00 2.90 6.56
N ALA A 171 -21.95 2.35 5.80
CA ALA A 171 -23.22 1.91 6.36
C ALA A 171 -22.92 0.82 7.40
N LYS A 172 -23.25 1.08 8.66
CA LYS A 172 -23.21 0.06 9.70
C LYS A 172 -24.25 -1.01 9.34
N SER A 173 -23.79 -2.18 8.87
CA SER A 173 -24.60 -3.41 8.82
C SER A 173 -24.72 -4.03 10.20
#